data_AF-A0A963JQG0-F1
#
_entry.id   AF-A0A963JQG0-F1
#
_cell.length_a   1.000
_cell.length_b   1.000
_cell.length_c   1.000
_cell.angle_alpha   90.00
_cell.angle_beta   90.00
_cell.angle_gamma   90.00
#
_symmetry.space_group_name_H-M   'P 1'
#
loop_
_entity.id
_entity.type
_entity.pdbx_description
1 polymer ?
#
loop_
_entity_poly.entity_id
_entity_poly.type
_entity_poly.pdbx_seq_one_letter_code
_entity_poly.pdbx_strand_id
1 'polypeptide(L)'
;MSDIQKRIDDLVKTNDILLFMKGTASFPMCGFSGRAIQILKACGADPKAITTVNVLDDDEIRQGIKDYSQWPTIPQLYVKGEFIGG
;
A
#
# COMPACT_ATOMS: atom_id res chain seq x y z
N MET A 1 13.60 7.30 14.01
CA MET A 1 12.34 6.93 13.33
C MET A 1 11.21 7.09 14.33
N SER A 2 10.14 7.79 13.97
CA SER A 2 8.91 7.83 14.79
C SER A 2 8.24 6.46 14.82
N ASP A 3 7.33 6.24 15.77
CA ASP A 3 6.65 4.95 15.92
C ASP A 3 5.83 4.57 14.69
N ILE A 4 5.22 5.56 14.01
CA ILE A 4 4.51 5.32 12.74
C ILE A 4 5.45 4.86 11.61
N GLN A 5 6.66 5.42 11.54
CA GLN A 5 7.65 5.05 10.52
C GLN A 5 8.15 3.62 10.74
N LYS A 6 8.32 3.19 12.00
CA LYS A 6 8.65 1.79 12.33
C LYS A 6 7.50 0.85 11.94
N ARG A 7 6.26 1.21 12.25
CA ARG A 7 5.08 0.41 11.88
C ARG A 7 4.97 0.22 10.36
N ILE A 8 5.23 1.27 9.59
CA ILE A 8 5.26 1.20 8.11
C ILE A 8 6.42 0.31 7.64
N ASP A 9 7.61 0.49 8.21
CA ASP A 9 8.80 -0.31 7.88
C ASP A 9 8.57 -1.81 8.13
N ASP A 10 7.93 -2.15 9.25
CA ASP A 10 7.56 -3.54 9.59
C ASP A 10 6.53 -4.09 8.59
N LEU A 11 5.53 -3.30 8.22
CA LEU A 11 4.53 -3.70 7.22
C LEU A 11 5.17 -4.00 5.87
N VAL A 12 6.03 -3.12 5.35
CA VAL A 12 6.64 -3.31 4.03
C VAL A 12 7.63 -4.48 4.01
N LYS A 13 8.33 -4.75 5.12
CA LYS A 13 9.28 -5.87 5.23
C LYS A 13 8.62 -7.22 5.48
N THR A 14 7.47 -7.23 6.15
CA THR A 14 6.76 -8.48 6.48
C THR A 14 5.92 -9.01 5.32
N ASN A 15 5.51 -8.12 4.39
CA ASN A 15 4.61 -8.47 3.30
C ASN A 15 5.34 -8.46 1.95
N ASP A 16 5.30 -9.58 1.23
CA ASP A 16 5.94 -9.70 -0.09
C ASP A 16 5.33 -8.76 -1.14
N ILE A 17 4.02 -8.55 -1.10
CA ILE A 17 3.32 -7.57 -1.96
C ILE A 17 2.39 -6.77 -1.06
N LEU A 18 2.70 -5.48 -0.88
CA LEU A 18 1.92 -4.58 -0.03
C LEU A 18 1.42 -3.40 -0.83
N LEU A 19 0.12 -3.14 -0.78
CA LEU A 19 -0.51 -1.98 -1.42
C LEU A 19 -1.17 -1.09 -0.38
N PHE A 20 -0.63 0.10 -0.18
CA PHE A 20 -1.33 1.17 0.52
C PHE A 20 -2.36 1.77 -0.43
N MET A 21 -3.63 1.75 -0.08
CA MET A 21 -4.73 2.14 -0.98
C MET A 21 -5.86 2.84 -0.24
N LYS A 22 -6.75 3.49 -0.98
CA LYS A 22 -7.97 4.10 -0.45
C LYS A 22 -9.13 3.11 -0.58
N GLY A 23 -9.66 2.66 0.56
CA GLY A 23 -10.60 1.55 0.65
C GLY A 23 -9.90 0.21 0.71
N THR A 24 -10.62 -0.86 0.37
CA THR A 24 -10.12 -2.24 0.43
C THR A 24 -10.08 -2.86 -0.96
N ALA A 25 -9.41 -4.01 -1.12
CA ALA A 25 -9.38 -4.74 -2.39
C ALA A 25 -10.78 -5.12 -2.91
N SER A 26 -11.73 -5.37 -2.01
CA SER A 26 -13.13 -5.68 -2.34
C SER A 26 -13.97 -4.43 -2.57
N PHE A 27 -13.67 -3.34 -1.87
CA PHE A 27 -14.39 -2.07 -1.95
C PHE A 27 -13.41 -0.90 -2.09
N PRO A 28 -12.83 -0.69 -3.29
CA PRO A 28 -11.93 0.43 -3.53
C PRO A 28 -12.73 1.74 -3.53
N MET A 29 -12.25 2.73 -2.77
CA MET A 29 -12.89 4.06 -2.66
C MET A 29 -12.24 5.12 -3.56
N CYS A 30 -11.28 4.72 -4.40
CA CYS A 30 -10.61 5.59 -5.37
C CYS A 30 -10.29 4.83 -6.66
N GLY A 31 -10.49 5.46 -7.82
CA GLY A 31 -10.25 4.84 -9.13
C GLY A 31 -8.83 4.32 -9.30
N PHE A 32 -7.81 5.07 -8.85
CA PHE A 32 -6.41 4.64 -8.91
C PHE A 32 -6.14 3.41 -8.04
N SER A 33 -6.71 3.38 -6.82
CA SER A 33 -6.63 2.22 -5.91
C SER A 33 -7.29 0.98 -6.49
N GLY A 34 -8.48 1.12 -7.10
CA GLY A 34 -9.14 0.03 -7.80
C GLY A 34 -8.33 -0.47 -9.00
N ARG A 35 -7.72 0.46 -9.76
CA ARG A 35 -6.90 0.12 -10.92
C ARG A 35 -5.62 -0.63 -10.54
N ALA A 36 -4.95 -0.24 -9.47
CA ALA A 36 -3.76 -0.93 -8.97
C ALA A 36 -4.06 -2.42 -8.66
N ILE A 37 -5.15 -2.69 -7.95
CA ILE A 37 -5.60 -4.07 -7.67
C ILE A 37 -5.90 -4.85 -8.96
N GLN A 38 -6.57 -4.23 -9.94
CA GLN A 38 -6.86 -4.89 -11.21
C GLN A 38 -5.57 -5.25 -11.98
N ILE A 39 -4.59 -4.35 -11.98
CA ILE A 39 -3.30 -4.59 -12.64
C ILE A 39 -2.55 -5.72 -11.95
N LEU A 40 -2.47 -5.72 -10.61
CA LEU A 40 -1.82 -6.80 -9.87
C LEU A 40 -2.46 -8.17 -10.18
N LYS A 41 -3.80 -8.23 -10.23
CA LYS A 41 -4.53 -9.45 -10.64
C LYS A 41 -4.21 -9.84 -12.08
N ALA A 42 -4.14 -8.88 -13.01
CA ALA A 42 -3.81 -9.14 -14.41
C ALA A 42 -2.36 -9.63 -14.60
N CYS A 43 -1.44 -9.20 -13.74
CA CYS A 43 -0.06 -9.70 -13.70
C CYS A 43 0.06 -11.11 -13.09
N GLY A 44 -1.04 -11.72 -12.64
CA GLY A 44 -1.05 -13.06 -12.05
C GLY A 44 -0.58 -13.11 -10.59
N ALA A 45 -0.57 -11.98 -9.88
CA ALA A 45 -0.26 -11.98 -8.45
C ALA A 45 -1.33 -12.76 -7.69
N ASP A 46 -0.89 -13.72 -6.85
CA ASP A 46 -1.79 -14.50 -5.99
C ASP A 46 -2.54 -13.54 -5.04
N PRO A 47 -3.89 -13.53 -5.05
CA PRO A 47 -4.67 -12.72 -4.14
C PRO A 47 -4.30 -12.90 -2.65
N LYS A 48 -3.78 -14.07 -2.26
CA LYS A 48 -3.33 -14.34 -0.89
C LYS A 48 -1.99 -13.70 -0.55
N ALA A 49 -1.16 -13.41 -1.55
CA ALA A 49 0.13 -12.76 -1.39
C ALA A 49 0.02 -11.23 -1.37
N ILE A 50 -1.11 -10.68 -1.82
CA ILE A 50 -1.36 -9.23 -1.83
C ILE A 50 -1.98 -8.82 -0.50
N THR A 51 -1.21 -8.12 0.32
CA THR A 51 -1.71 -7.42 1.50
C THR A 51 -2.10 -5.99 1.12
N THR A 52 -3.25 -5.52 1.60
CA THR A 52 -3.70 -4.13 1.38
C THR A 52 -3.86 -3.40 2.69
N VAL A 53 -3.42 -2.15 2.75
CA VAL A 53 -3.63 -1.25 3.90
C VAL A 53 -4.53 -0.11 3.46
N ASN A 54 -5.70 0.02 4.10
CA ASN A 54 -6.61 1.12 3.86
C ASN A 54 -6.13 2.37 4.61
N VAL A 55 -5.59 3.34 3.87
CA VAL A 55 -5.10 4.59 4.48
C VAL A 55 -6.22 5.56 4.87
N LEU A 56 -7.48 5.25 4.56
CA LEU A 56 -8.62 6.07 4.99
C LEU A 56 -9.05 5.79 6.43
N ASP A 57 -8.63 4.65 6.98
CA ASP A 57 -8.97 4.27 8.36
C ASP A 57 -7.95 4.80 9.39
N ASP A 58 -6.79 5.29 8.90
CA ASP A 58 -5.67 5.71 9.73
C ASP A 58 -4.92 6.88 9.05
N ASP A 59 -5.19 8.11 9.51
CA ASP A 59 -4.57 9.32 8.98
C ASP A 59 -3.07 9.39 9.28
N GLU A 60 -2.59 8.74 10.35
CA GLU A 60 -1.15 8.67 10.65
C GLU A 60 -0.43 7.78 9.64
N ILE A 61 -0.99 6.63 9.27
CA ILE A 61 -0.47 5.80 8.17
C ILE A 61 -0.51 6.60 6.87
N ARG A 62 -1.62 7.30 6.60
CA ARG A 62 -1.80 8.05 5.35
C ARG A 62 -0.74 9.11 5.13
N GLN A 63 -0.38 9.85 6.18
CA GLN A 63 0.68 10.83 6.11
C GLN A 63 2.06 10.16 6.18
N GLY A 64 2.23 9.23 7.12
CA GLY A 64 3.49 8.52 7.35
C GLY A 64 4.01 7.80 6.12
N ILE A 65 3.15 7.17 5.31
CA ILE A 65 3.59 6.44 4.11
C ILE A 65 4.11 7.38 3.02
N LYS A 66 3.55 8.59 2.90
CA LYS A 66 4.04 9.59 1.96
C LYS A 66 5.41 10.10 2.35
N ASP A 67 5.62 10.29 3.64
CA ASP A 67 6.90 10.75 4.18
C ASP A 67 7.95 9.63 4.09
N TYR A 68 7.56 8.37 4.35
CA TYR A 68 8.43 7.19 4.27
C TYR A 68 8.91 6.93 2.83
N SER A 69 8.00 6.98 1.86
CA SER A 69 8.29 6.78 0.43
C SER A 69 8.90 8.00 -0.26
N GLN A 70 8.85 9.18 0.38
CA GLN A 70 9.06 10.48 -0.27
C GLN A 70 8.15 10.68 -1.50
N TRP A 71 6.95 10.11 -1.47
CA TRP A 71 5.99 10.12 -2.57
C TRP A 71 4.62 10.69 -2.14
N PRO A 72 4.07 11.70 -2.81
CA PRO A 72 2.92 12.46 -2.28
C PRO A 72 1.56 11.79 -2.48
N THR A 73 1.46 10.76 -3.33
CA THR A 73 0.18 10.20 -3.79
C THR A 73 -0.08 8.78 -3.28
N ILE A 74 -1.35 8.36 -3.38
CA ILE A 74 -1.87 7.02 -3.02
C ILE A 74 -2.73 6.56 -4.20
N PRO A 75 -2.67 5.30 -4.66
CA PRO A 75 -2.03 4.14 -4.01
C PRO A 75 -0.50 4.16 -3.99
N GLN A 76 0.13 3.29 -3.20
CA GLN A 76 1.56 3.02 -3.22
C GLN A 76 1.83 1.53 -3.09
N LEU A 77 2.63 1.00 -4.03
CA LEU A 77 2.97 -0.42 -4.12
C LEU A 77 4.39 -0.66 -3.60
N TYR A 78 4.50 -1.67 -2.74
CA TYR A 78 5.76 -2.24 -2.28
C TYR A 78 5.82 -3.72 -2.66
N VAL A 79 7.00 -4.16 -3.10
CA VAL A 79 7.29 -5.56 -3.38
C VAL A 79 8.57 -5.95 -2.67
N LYS A 80 8.50 -6.94 -1.77
CA LYS A 80 9.64 -7.43 -0.95
C LYS A 80 10.38 -6.30 -0.23
N GLY A 81 9.62 -5.37 0.35
CA GLY A 81 10.16 -4.20 1.06
C GLY A 81 10.65 -3.06 0.16
N GLU A 82 10.67 -3.22 -1.16
CA GLU A 82 11.08 -2.17 -2.11
C GLU A 82 9.88 -1.35 -2.58
N PHE A 83 10.03 -0.02 -2.58
CA PHE A 83 9.02 0.89 -3.13
C PHE A 83 9.03 0.84 -4.67
N ILE A 84 7.90 0.49 -5.27
CA ILE A 84 7.78 0.37 -6.73
C ILE A 84 7.22 1.65 -7.36
N GLY A 85 6.24 2.29 -6.70
CA GLY A 85 5.57 3.48 -7.23
C GLY A 85 4.15 3.66 -6.72
N GLY A 86 3.46 4.68 -7.25
CA GLY A 86 2.04 4.96 -6.97
C GLY A 86 1.11 4.80 -8.17
#